data_AF-A0A529U0Q4-F1
#
_entry.id   AF-A0A529U0Q4-F1
#
_cell.length_a   1.000
_cell.length_b   1.000
_cell.length_c   1.000
_cell.angle_alpha   90.00
_cell.angle_beta   90.00
_cell.angle_gamma   90.00
#
_symmetry.space_group_name_H-M   'P 1'
#
loop_
_entity.id
_entity.type
_entity.pdbx_description
1 polymer ?
#
loop_
_entity_poly.entity_id
_entity_poly.type
_entity_poly.pdbx_seq_one_letter_code
_entity_poly.pdbx_strand_id
1 'polypeptide(L)' 'LAPGRKFVLVNDHDPKPLYYQLEAEHPQQFSWTYLERGPEVWRVEIGRLLKAA' A
#
# COMPACT_ATOMS: atom_id res chain seq x y z
N LEU A 1 -0.35 5.09 -10.40
CA LEU A 1 -0.71 6.26 -9.58
C LEU A 1 0.12 7.48 -9.98
N ALA A 2 -0.43 8.69 -10.03
CA ALA A 2 0.41 9.89 -10.10
C ALA A 2 1.19 10.08 -8.77
N PRO A 3 2.40 10.68 -8.76
CA PRO A 3 3.11 10.97 -7.52
C PRO A 3 2.25 11.74 -6.52
N GLY A 4 2.33 11.39 -5.23
CA GLY A 4 1.52 11.96 -4.16
C GLY A 4 0.06 11.50 -4.11
N ARG A 5 -0.40 10.69 -5.07
CA ARG A 5 -1.75 10.11 -5.03
C ARG A 5 -1.78 8.80 -4.25
N LYS A 6 -2.92 8.53 -3.63
CA LYS A 6 -3.17 7.36 -2.78
C LYS A 6 -4.54 6.76 -3.04
N PHE A 7 -4.69 5.48 -2.72
CA PHE A 7 -5.96 4.75 -2.73
C PHE A 7 -6.02 3.78 -1.54
N VAL A 8 -7.22 3.28 -1.24
CA VAL A 8 -7.41 2.27 -0.20
C VAL A 8 -7.68 0.92 -0.86
N LEU A 9 -6.84 -0.06 -0.58
CA LEU A 9 -7.07 -1.46 -0.86
C LEU A 9 -7.95 -2.04 0.25
N VAL A 10 -9.03 -2.71 -0.15
CA VAL A 10 -9.93 -3.47 0.73
C VAL A 10 -9.81 -4.94 0.33
N ASN A 11 -9.49 -5.82 1.28
CA ASN A 11 -9.24 -7.23 1.02
C ASN A 11 -9.80 -8.11 2.15
N ASP A 12 -10.12 -9.37 1.86
CA ASP A 12 -10.64 -10.36 2.81
C ASP A 12 -9.54 -11.02 3.67
N HIS A 13 -8.27 -10.80 3.35
CA HIS A 13 -7.10 -11.25 4.11
C HIS A 13 -6.00 -10.18 4.15
N ASP A 14 -4.97 -10.38 4.98
CA ASP A 14 -3.83 -9.45 5.06
C ASP A 14 -3.11 -9.33 3.71
N PRO A 15 -3.10 -8.15 3.06
CA PRO A 15 -2.45 -7.98 1.75
C PRO A 15 -0.93 -7.84 1.85
N LYS A 16 -0.30 -8.30 2.94
CA LYS A 16 1.15 -8.29 3.15
C LYS A 16 1.99 -8.88 2.00
N PRO A 17 1.57 -9.94 1.27
CA PRO A 17 2.32 -10.40 0.10
C PRO A 17 2.46 -9.31 -0.98
N LEU A 18 1.42 -8.51 -1.20
CA LEU A 18 1.46 -7.40 -2.15
C LEU A 18 2.43 -6.30 -1.71
N TYR A 19 2.52 -6.00 -0.41
CA TYR A 19 3.53 -5.08 0.12
C TYR A 19 4.95 -5.52 -0.27
N TYR A 20 5.28 -6.79 -0.05
CA TYR A 20 6.61 -7.31 -0.38
C TYR A 20 6.89 -7.28 -1.88
N GLN A 21 5.88 -7.58 -2.71
CA GLN A 21 6.03 -7.48 -4.16
C GLN A 21 6.32 -6.03 -4.60
N LEU A 22 5.56 -5.06 -4.08
CA LEU A 22 5.78 -3.64 -4.39
C LEU A 22 7.17 -3.16 -3.96
N GLU A 23 7.64 -3.56 -2.78
CA GLU A 23 8.98 -3.21 -2.32
C GLU A 23 10.09 -3.89 -3.14
N ALA A 24 9.86 -5.11 -3.64
CA ALA A 24 10.84 -5.81 -4.48
C ALA A 24 10.93 -5.21 -5.90
N GLU A 25 9.80 -4.88 -6.52
CA GLU A 25 9.74 -4.35 -7.89
C GLU A 25 9.96 -2.83 -7.94
N HIS A 26 9.54 -2.12 -6.90
CA HIS A 26 9.50 -0.66 -6.83
C HIS A 26 9.98 -0.15 -5.45
N PRO A 27 11.23 -0.44 -5.07
CA PRO A 27 11.74 -0.14 -3.73
C PRO A 27 11.58 1.34 -3.41
N GLN A 28 11.02 1.63 -2.22
CA GLN A 28 10.86 2.98 -1.70
C GLN A 28 10.05 3.92 -2.62
N GLN A 29 9.14 3.38 -3.43
CA GLN A 29 8.25 4.20 -4.26
C GLN A 29 6.83 4.33 -3.69
N PHE A 30 6.45 3.48 -2.75
CA PHE A 30 5.11 3.44 -2.18
C PHE A 30 5.13 3.52 -0.65
N SER A 31 4.15 4.23 -0.09
CA SER A 31 3.83 4.18 1.34
C SER A 31 2.77 3.11 1.60
N TRP A 32 2.86 2.47 2.76
CA TRP A 32 1.93 1.43 3.20
C TRP A 32 1.40 1.74 4.59
N THR A 33 0.09 1.90 4.74
CA THR A 33 -0.53 2.20 6.04
C THR A 33 -1.79 1.37 6.23
N TYR A 34 -1.79 0.53 7.26
CA TYR A 34 -3.00 -0.19 7.66
C TYR A 34 -4.01 0.80 8.26
N LEU A 35 -5.20 0.85 7.68
CA LEU A 35 -6.37 1.52 8.22
C LEU A 35 -7.21 0.56 9.07
N GLU A 36 -7.21 -0.72 8.72
CA GLU A 36 -7.93 -1.78 9.42
C GLU A 36 -7.21 -3.13 9.27
N ARG A 37 -7.16 -3.92 10.35
CA ARG A 37 -6.38 -5.16 10.44
C ARG A 37 -7.24 -6.37 10.82
N GLY A 38 -8.28 -6.66 10.03
CA GLY A 38 -9.09 -7.88 10.16
C GLY A 38 -9.74 -8.08 11.54
N PRO A 39 -10.35 -9.26 11.78
CA PRO A 39 -10.48 -10.39 10.84
C PRO A 39 -11.59 -10.21 9.79
N GLU A 40 -12.51 -9.26 9.99
CA GLU A 40 -13.66 -9.06 9.10
C GLU A 40 -13.28 -8.43 7.76
N VAL A 41 -12.37 -7.45 7.78
CA VAL A 41 -11.84 -6.81 6.57
C VAL A 41 -10.45 -6.24 6.81
N TRP A 42 -9.63 -6.23 5.76
CA TRP A 42 -8.32 -5.60 5.75
C TRP A 42 -8.36 -4.37 4.88
N ARG A 43 -7.97 -3.22 5.45
CA ARG A 43 -7.93 -1.95 4.72
C ARG A 43 -6.54 -1.36 4.81
N VAL A 44 -5.94 -1.11 3.66
CA VAL A 44 -4.60 -0.51 3.56
C VAL A 44 -4.65 0.69 2.64
N GLU A 45 -4.18 1.83 3.11
CA GLU A 45 -3.87 2.96 2.25
C GLU A 45 -2.51 2.75 1.59
N ILE A 46 -2.50 2.76 0.25
CA ILE A 46 -1.30 2.67 -0.58
C ILE A 46 -1.13 4.01 -1.29
N GLY A 47 -0.01 4.69 -1.03
CA GLY A 47 0.33 5.98 -1.62
C GLY A 47 1.55 5.89 -2.52
N ARG A 48 1.57 6.57 -3.66
CA ARG A 48 2.81 6.76 -4.43
C ARG A 48 3.57 7.94 -3.85
N LEU A 49 4.82 7.71 -3.44
CA LEU A 49 5.66 8.77 -2.89
C LEU A 49 5.94 9.85 -3.95
N LEU A 50 6.13 11.09 -3.48
CA LEU A 50 6.70 12.13 -4.33
C LEU A 50 8.14 11.72 -4.66
N LYS A 51 8.54 11.78 -5.93
CA LYS A 51 9.97 11.65 -6.25
C LYS A 51 10.71 12.74 -5.48
N ALA A 52 11.78 12.37 -4.80
CA ALA A 52 12.73 13.35 -4.30
C ALA A 52 13.20 14.21 -5.50
N ALA A 53 13.16 15.53 -5.32
CA ALA A 53 13.67 16.49 -6.29
C ALA A 53 15.20 16.44 -6.33
#